data_AF-X1KY07-F1
#
_entry.id   AF-X1KY07-F1
#
_cell.length_a   1.000
_cell.length_b   1.000
_cell.length_c   1.000
_cell.angle_alpha   90.00
_cell.angle_beta   90.00
_cell.angle_gamma   90.00
#
_symmetry.space_group_name_H-M   'P 1'
#
loop_
_entity.id
_entity.type
_entity.pdbx_description
1 polymer ?
#
loop_
_entity_poly.entity_id
_entity_poly.type
_entity_poly.pdbx_seq_one_letter_code
_entity_poly.pdbx_strand_id
1 'polypeptide(L)'
;MSKYSPEELRRLYWDENLSLAKIGQRFDVNPATIYLTMKRLGIPVRTHNQALQLYYRLHGKVNKDEVIKLHSEGLSLSKIAKISGVTK
;
A
#
# COMPACT_ATOMS: atom_id res chain seq x y z
N MET A 1 26.77 5.68 -2.92
CA MET A 1 26.19 4.41 -3.42
C MET A 1 24.79 4.26 -2.85
N SER A 2 23.80 3.83 -3.64
CA SER A 2 22.45 3.54 -3.11
C SER A 2 22.55 2.39 -2.11
N LYS A 3 21.87 2.51 -0.96
CA LYS A 3 21.89 1.55 0.16
C LYS A 3 21.26 0.18 -0.17
N TYR A 4 20.69 0.01 -1.36
CA TYR A 4 19.93 -1.15 -1.83
C TYR A 4 20.04 -1.27 -3.36
N SER A 5 19.97 -2.50 -3.89
CA SER A 5 20.10 -2.75 -5.32
C SER A 5 18.78 -2.50 -6.09
N PRO A 6 18.84 -2.19 -7.39
CA PRO A 6 17.64 -2.07 -8.23
C PRO A 6 16.78 -3.33 -8.22
N GLU A 7 17.41 -4.50 -8.28
CA GLU A 7 16.77 -5.81 -8.32
C GLU A 7 16.04 -6.09 -7.00
N GLU A 8 16.65 -5.74 -5.87
CA GLU A 8 16.03 -5.89 -4.56
C GLU A 8 14.79 -5.02 -4.42
N LEU A 9 14.87 -3.73 -4.80
CA LEU A 9 13.70 -2.85 -4.81
C LEU A 9 12.60 -3.36 -5.72
N ARG A 10 12.96 -3.86 -6.91
CA ARG A 10 12.00 -4.43 -7.85
C ARG A 10 11.32 -5.65 -7.25
N ARG A 11 12.08 -6.56 -6.63
CA ARG A 11 11.54 -7.77 -5.98
C ARG A 11 10.59 -7.42 -4.85
N LEU A 12 11.04 -6.58 -3.92
CA LEU A 12 10.23 -6.15 -2.77
C LEU A 12 8.93 -5.45 -3.23
N TYR A 13 9.05 -4.56 -4.22
CA TYR A 13 7.91 -3.82 -4.71
C TYR A 13 6.98 -4.68 -5.53
N TRP A 14 7.42 -5.26 -6.65
CA TRP A 14 6.58 -5.94 -7.64
C TRP A 14 6.28 -7.40 -7.31
N ASP A 15 7.26 -8.15 -6.78
CA ASP A 15 7.12 -9.59 -6.58
C ASP A 15 6.53 -9.89 -5.19
N GLU A 16 7.03 -9.22 -4.14
CA GLU A 16 6.54 -9.35 -2.76
C GLU A 16 5.36 -8.40 -2.45
N ASN A 17 4.94 -7.58 -3.42
CA ASN A 17 3.79 -6.68 -3.30
C ASN A 17 3.84 -5.67 -2.13
N LEU A 18 5.04 -5.32 -1.67
CA LEU A 18 5.19 -4.33 -0.61
C LEU A 18 4.89 -2.92 -1.11
N SER A 19 4.32 -2.10 -0.22
CA SER A 19 4.18 -0.67 -0.44
C SER A 19 5.50 0.05 -0.18
N LEU A 20 5.65 1.26 -0.75
CA LEU A 20 6.83 2.10 -0.49
C LEU A 20 7.00 2.40 1.01
N ALA A 21 5.90 2.45 1.77
CA ALA A 21 5.92 2.62 3.22
C ALA A 21 6.57 1.42 3.93
N LYS A 22 6.16 0.19 3.58
CA LYS A 22 6.75 -1.03 4.14
C LYS A 22 8.23 -1.19 3.73
N ILE A 23 8.57 -0.84 2.49
CA ILE A 23 9.96 -0.86 2.01
C ILE A 23 10.80 0.19 2.76
N GLY A 24 10.27 1.40 2.96
CA GLY A 24 10.92 2.45 3.73
C GLY A 24 11.19 2.02 5.18
N GLN A 25 10.20 1.43 5.86
CA GLN A 25 10.39 0.86 7.20
C GLN A 25 11.46 -0.23 7.21
N ARG A 26 11.47 -1.12 6.21
CA ARG A 26 12.47 -2.20 6.11
C ARG A 26 13.91 -1.69 6.01
N PHE A 27 14.12 -0.56 5.34
CA PHE A 27 15.45 0.03 5.15
C PHE A 27 15.78 1.18 6.11
N ASP A 28 14.84 1.49 7.02
CA ASP A 28 14.87 2.64 7.92
C ASP A 28 15.10 3.97 7.17
N VAL A 29 14.26 4.20 6.15
CA VAL A 29 14.30 5.41 5.33
C VAL A 29 12.90 5.92 5.03
N ASN A 30 12.81 7.20 4.69
CA ASN A 30 11.56 7.80 4.26
C ASN A 30 11.06 7.11 2.97
N PRO A 31 9.76 6.77 2.87
CA PRO A 31 9.17 6.20 1.64
C PRO A 31 9.39 7.05 0.39
N ALA A 32 9.48 8.38 0.55
CA ALA A 32 9.83 9.31 -0.54
C ALA A 32 11.25 9.05 -1.09
N THR A 33 12.19 8.66 -0.23
CA THR A 33 13.55 8.28 -0.64
C THR A 33 13.54 7.01 -1.51
N ILE A 34 12.71 6.02 -1.15
CA ILE A 34 12.52 4.81 -1.97
C ILE A 34 11.93 5.19 -3.33
N TYR A 35 10.87 6.01 -3.35
CA TYR A 35 10.24 6.49 -4.58
C TYR A 35 11.24 7.18 -5.52
N LEU A 36 12.00 8.15 -5.00
CA LEU A 36 12.99 8.88 -5.78
C LEU A 36 14.09 7.95 -6.30
N THR A 37 14.50 6.97 -5.50
CA THR A 37 15.50 6.00 -5.91
C THR A 37 14.99 5.08 -7.01
N MET A 38 13.75 4.56 -6.90
CA MET A 38 13.12 3.78 -7.97
C MET A 38 13.03 4.59 -9.27
N LYS A 39 12.61 5.86 -9.18
CA LYS A 39 12.55 6.76 -10.35
C LYS A 39 13.93 6.95 -10.99
N ARG A 40 14.97 7.18 -10.18
CA ARG A 40 16.36 7.33 -10.66
C ARG A 40 16.90 6.06 -11.32
N LEU A 41 16.48 4.89 -10.83
CA LEU A 41 16.89 3.58 -11.34
C LEU A 41 16.00 3.09 -12.50
N GLY A 42 15.02 3.88 -12.95
CA GLY A 42 14.10 3.49 -14.03
C GLY A 42 13.12 2.38 -13.65
N ILE A 43 12.91 2.12 -12.36
CA ILE A 43 11.95 1.12 -11.89
C ILE A 43 10.55 1.76 -11.92
N PRO A 44 9.60 1.22 -12.70
CA PRO A 44 8.26 1.77 -12.77
C PRO A 44 7.55 1.62 -11.42
N VAL A 45 6.86 2.69 -11.03
CA VAL A 45 5.96 2.71 -9.87
C VAL A 45 4.53 2.42 -10.32
N ARG A 46 3.77 1.74 -9.45
CA ARG A 46 2.37 1.43 -9.71
C ARG A 46 1.57 2.72 -9.91
N THR A 47 0.68 2.70 -10.88
CA THR A 47 -0.38 3.69 -10.99
C THR A 47 -1.37 3.55 -9.83
N HIS A 48 -2.20 4.58 -9.62
CA HIS A 48 -3.28 4.52 -8.64
C HIS A 48 -4.18 3.29 -8.84
N ASN A 49 -4.57 3.01 -10.10
CA ASN A 49 -5.40 1.85 -10.40
C ASN A 49 -4.68 0.53 -10.10
N GLN A 50 -3.41 0.38 -10.47
CA GLN A 50 -2.63 -0.83 -10.13
C GLN A 50 -2.51 -1.05 -8.62
N ALA A 51 -2.27 0.01 -7.85
CA ALA A 51 -2.23 -0.06 -6.40
C ALA A 51 -3.60 -0.44 -5.81
N LEU A 52 -4.69 0.10 -6.37
CA LEU A 52 -6.06 -0.20 -5.95
C LEU A 52 -6.45 -1.67 -6.24
N GLN A 53 -6.17 -2.15 -7.45
CA GLN A 53 -6.43 -3.54 -7.83
C GLN A 53 -5.64 -4.52 -6.96
N LEU A 54 -4.37 -4.20 -6.67
CA LEU A 54 -3.56 -5.00 -5.76
C LEU A 54 -4.15 -5.02 -4.35
N TYR A 55 -4.59 -3.87 -3.83
CA TYR A 55 -5.23 -3.78 -2.52
C TYR A 55 -6.47 -4.67 -2.45
N TYR A 56 -7.36 -4.60 -3.44
CA TYR A 56 -8.54 -5.46 -3.50
C TYR A 56 -8.21 -6.94 -3.63
N ARG A 57 -7.14 -7.29 -4.35
CA ARG A 57 -6.68 -8.68 -4.44
C ARG A 57 -6.18 -9.21 -3.09
N LEU A 58 -5.47 -8.40 -2.33
CA LEU A 58 -4.85 -8.80 -1.06
C LEU A 58 -5.82 -8.75 0.14
N HIS A 59 -6.77 -7.82 0.13
CA HIS A 59 -7.63 -7.53 1.29
C HIS A 59 -9.13 -7.73 1.02
N GLY A 60 -9.50 -8.06 -0.23
CA GLY A 60 -10.89 -8.04 -0.66
C GLY A 60 -11.36 -6.63 -0.98
N LYS A 61 -12.44 -6.54 -1.76
CA LYS A 61 -13.13 -5.27 -2.00
C LYS A 61 -14.07 -5.01 -0.83
N VAL A 62 -13.96 -3.83 -0.23
CA VAL A 62 -14.88 -3.39 0.83
C VAL A 62 -16.30 -3.44 0.30
N ASN A 63 -17.18 -4.16 0.99
CA ASN A 63 -18.59 -4.21 0.64
C ASN A 63 -19.26 -2.92 1.11
N LYS A 64 -19.76 -2.12 0.15
CA LYS A 64 -20.43 -0.86 0.44
C LYS A 64 -21.68 -1.06 1.31
N ASP A 65 -22.43 -2.14 1.10
CA ASP A 65 -23.66 -2.42 1.84
C ASP A 65 -23.35 -2.75 3.31
N GLU A 66 -22.24 -3.46 3.55
CA GLU A 66 -21.75 -3.75 4.89
C GLU A 66 -21.34 -2.46 5.64
N VAL A 67 -20.68 -1.53 4.94
CA VAL A 67 -20.32 -0.22 5.52
C VAL A 67 -21.58 0.58 5.88
N ILE A 68 -22.59 0.60 4.99
CA ILE A 68 -23.86 1.30 5.25
C ILE A 68 -24.57 0.69 6.46
N LYS A 69 -24.61 -0.64 6.54
CA LYS A 69 -25.21 -1.36 7.67
C LYS A 69 -24.54 -1.00 8.99
N LEU A 70 -23.22 -1.13 9.08
CA LEU A 70 -22.47 -0.82 10.31
C LEU A 70 -22.63 0.66 10.73
N HIS A 71 -22.72 1.57 9.76
CA HIS A 71 -22.97 2.98 10.06
C HIS A 71 -24.38 3.20 10.61
N SER A 72 -25.38 2.52 10.06
CA SER A 72 -26.77 2.57 10.56
C SER A 72 -26.91 1.97 11.96
N GLU A 73 -26.04 1.04 12.34
CA GLU A 73 -25.93 0.47 13.69
C GLU A 73 -25.21 1.42 14.69
N GLY A 74 -24.88 2.64 14.26
CA GLY A 74 -24.28 3.68 15.09
C GLY A 74 -22.76 3.60 15.22
N LEU A 75 -22.09 2.74 14.45
CA LEU A 75 -20.62 2.77 14.39
C LEU A 75 -20.14 3.99 13.59
N SER A 76 -19.16 4.70 14.14
CA SER A 76 -18.51 5.79 13.41
C SER A 76 -17.69 5.24 12.24
N LEU A 77 -17.54 6.05 11.18
CA LEU A 77 -16.73 5.70 10.02
C LEU A 77 -15.30 5.32 10.39
N SER A 78 -14.71 5.94 11.42
CA SER A 78 -13.38 5.57 11.92
C SER A 78 -13.33 4.17 12.55
N LYS A 79 -14.40 3.75 13.24
CA LYS A 79 -14.51 2.40 13.82
C LYS A 79 -14.74 1.36 12.73
N ILE A 80 -15.60 1.67 11.76
CA ILE A 80 -15.82 0.84 10.57
C ILE A 80 -14.52 0.67 9.78
N ALA A 81 -13.78 1.75 9.54
CA ALA A 81 -12.51 1.70 8.83
C ALA A 81 -11.47 0.79 9.50
N LYS A 82 -11.41 0.80 10.84
CA LYS A 82 -10.55 -0.12 11.61
C LYS A 82 -11.00 -1.57 11.47
N ILE A 83 -12.30 -1.84 11.62
CA ILE A 83 -12.88 -3.17 11.48
C ILE A 83 -12.65 -3.74 10.07
N SER A 84 -12.84 -2.92 9.05
CA SER A 84 -12.66 -3.32 7.65
C SER A 84 -11.19 -3.34 7.19
N GLY A 85 -10.23 -3.01 8.06
CA GLY A 85 -8.80 -3.05 7.70
C GLY A 85 -8.38 -2.05 6.61
N VAL A 86 -9.13 -0.96 6.45
CA VAL A 86 -8.86 0.10 5.46
C VAL A 86 -8.12 1.30 6.06
N THR A 87 -7.86 1.29 7.36
CA THR A 87 -7.07 2.32 8.06
C THR A 87 -5.60 2.28 7.66
N LYS A 88 -5.01 3.46 7.45
CA LYS A 88 -3.60 3.68 7.13
C LYS A 88 -2.75 3.78 8.38
#